data_AF-A0A529HU51-F1
#
_entry.id   AF-A0A529HU51-F1
#
_cell.length_a   1.000
_cell.length_b   1.000
_cell.length_c   1.000
_cell.angle_alpha   90.00
_cell.angle_beta   90.00
_cell.angle_gamma   90.00
#
_symmetry.space_group_name_H-M   'P 1'
#
loop_
_entity.id
_entity.type
_entity.pdbx_description
1 polymer ?
#
loop_
_entity_poly.entity_id
_entity_poly.type
_entity_poly.pdbx_seq_one_letter_code
_entity_poly.pdbx_strand_id
1 'polypeptide(L)' 'MADKSKVFVYPKEVSAFGFDWGKLALTVAPEVNGAERFSGGVVDLPPGKGHT' A
#
# COMPACT_ATOMS: atom_id res chain seq x y z
N MET A 1 -15.54 5.59 18.65
CA MET A 1 -14.14 5.78 18.18
C MET A 1 -13.91 4.89 16.98
N ALA A 2 -13.20 5.35 15.95
CA ALA A 2 -12.77 4.48 14.84
C ALA A 2 -11.73 3.48 15.35
N ASP A 3 -11.83 2.23 14.91
CA ASP A 3 -10.85 1.19 15.20
C ASP A 3 -9.54 1.49 14.46
N LYS A 4 -8.48 1.82 15.21
CA LYS A 4 -7.18 2.20 14.62
C LYS A 4 -6.56 1.10 13.77
N SER A 5 -6.85 -0.18 14.05
CA SER A 5 -6.32 -1.30 13.27
C SER A 5 -6.85 -1.31 11.83
N LYS A 6 -8.01 -0.71 11.58
CA LYS A 6 -8.60 -0.58 10.23
C LYS A 6 -8.16 0.68 9.50
N VAL A 7 -7.60 1.65 10.22
CA VAL A 7 -7.19 2.95 9.67
C VAL A 7 -5.70 2.95 9.29
N PHE A 8 -4.88 2.29 10.09
CA PHE A 8 -3.42 2.24 9.90
C PHE A 8 -3.00 0.83 9.50
N VAL A 9 -3.06 0.53 8.20
CA VAL A 9 -2.57 -0.72 7.62
C VAL A 9 -1.17 -0.49 7.08
N TYR A 10 -0.19 -1.26 7.56
CA TYR A 10 1.19 -1.13 7.09
C TYR A 10 1.44 -1.98 5.84
N PRO A 11 2.31 -1.53 4.92
CA PRO A 11 2.60 -2.26 3.69
C PRO A 11 3.21 -3.65 3.90
N LYS A 12 3.79 -3.93 5.08
CA LYS A 12 4.31 -5.25 5.46
C LYS A 12 3.22 -6.27 5.82
N GLU A 13 2.00 -5.80 6.06
CA GLU A 13 0.86 -6.59 6.54
C GLU A 13 -0.11 -6.95 5.40
N VAL A 14 0.16 -6.46 4.20
CA VAL A 14 -0.65 -6.70 3.00
C VAL A 14 0.18 -7.28 1.88
N SER A 15 -0.48 -7.99 0.97
CA SER A 15 0.19 -8.51 -0.22
C SER A 15 0.69 -7.35 -1.09
N ALA A 16 1.93 -7.45 -1.54
CA ALA A 16 2.54 -6.49 -2.43
C ALA A 16 2.68 -7.08 -3.83
N PHE A 17 2.39 -6.27 -4.84
CA PHE A 17 2.71 -6.59 -6.22
C PHE A 17 4.21 -6.34 -6.43
N GLY A 18 4.93 -7.41 -6.78
CA GLY A 18 6.35 -7.34 -7.12
C GLY A 18 6.55 -6.94 -8.57
N PHE A 19 7.42 -5.96 -8.80
CA PHE A 19 7.86 -5.52 -10.12
C PHE A 19 9.39 -5.59 -10.19
N ASP A 20 9.95 -5.68 -11.39
CA ASP A 20 11.41 -5.73 -11.57
C ASP A 20 12.15 -4.49 -11.03
N TRP A 21 11.42 -3.39 -10.84
CA TRP A 21 11.93 -2.10 -10.37
C TRP A 21 11.48 -1.74 -8.94
N GLY A 22 10.64 -2.54 -8.27
CA GLY A 22 10.14 -2.20 -6.94
C GLY A 22 8.95 -3.05 -6.50
N LYS A 23 8.26 -2.61 -5.45
CA LYS A 23 7.03 -3.27 -4.95
C LYS A 23 5.95 -2.24 -4.63
N LEU A 24 4.71 -2.58 -4.94
CA LEU A 24 3.52 -1.77 -4.61
C LEU A 24 2.67 -2.54 -3.61
N ALA A 25 2.43 -1.94 -2.45
CA ALA A 25 1.51 -2.46 -1.45
C ALA A 25 0.28 -1.54 -1.34
N LEU A 26 -0.90 -2.07 -1.63
CA LEU A 26 -2.16 -1.34 -1.45
C LEU A 26 -2.61 -1.46 0.01
N THR A 27 -2.50 -0.38 0.77
CA THR A 27 -2.91 -0.33 2.18
C THR A 27 -4.33 0.21 2.36
N VAL A 28 -4.88 0.85 1.32
CA VAL A 28 -6.25 1.35 1.26
C VAL A 28 -6.91 0.83 -0.01
N ALA A 29 -7.70 -0.21 0.16
CA ALA A 29 -8.43 -0.91 -0.89
C ALA A 29 -9.65 -1.64 -0.28
N PRO A 30 -10.68 -1.99 -1.08
CA PRO A 30 -11.86 -2.70 -0.58
C PRO A 30 -11.50 -3.97 0.20
N GLU A 31 -10.58 -4.76 -0.34
CA GLU A 31 -10.12 -6.04 0.22
C GLU A 31 -9.30 -5.91 1.52
N VAL A 32 -8.81 -4.69 1.82
CA VAL A 32 -7.86 -4.43 2.92
C VAL A 32 -8.54 -3.74 4.09
N ASN A 33 -9.23 -2.63 3.81
CA ASN A 33 -9.88 -1.82 4.85
C ASN A 33 -11.30 -1.37 4.47
N GLY A 34 -11.88 -1.90 3.39
CA GLY A 34 -13.23 -1.56 2.95
C GLY A 34 -13.36 -0.19 2.29
N ALA A 35 -12.27 0.38 1.77
CA ALA A 35 -12.31 1.69 1.13
C ALA A 35 -12.97 1.65 -0.27
N GLU A 36 -13.97 2.51 -0.50
CA GLU A 36 -14.74 2.52 -1.77
C GLU A 36 -14.43 3.71 -2.68
N ARG A 37 -14.02 4.86 -2.12
CA ARG A 37 -13.89 6.13 -2.86
C ARG A 37 -12.47 6.67 -2.94
N PHE A 38 -11.61 6.21 -2.03
CA PHE A 38 -10.22 6.61 -1.96
C PHE A 38 -9.37 5.36 -1.93
N SER A 39 -8.35 5.32 -2.78
CA SER A 39 -7.35 4.26 -2.81
C SER A 39 -5.99 4.84 -2.45
N GLY A 40 -5.15 4.01 -1.85
CA GLY A 40 -3.87 4.43 -1.31
C GLY A 40 -2.95 3.24 -1.13
N GLY A 41 -1.66 3.49 -1.31
CA GLY A 41 -0.65 2.47 -1.20
C GLY A 41 0.73 3.06 -1.03
N VAL A 42 1.68 2.18 -0.74
CA VAL A 42 3.09 2.53 -0.61
C VAL A 42 3.84 1.85 -1.74
N VAL A 43 4.62 2.65 -2.47
CA VAL A 43 5.59 2.16 -3.44
C VAL A 43 6.95 2.18 -2.77
N ASP A 44 7.60 1.03 -2.73
CA ASP A 44 8.97 0.89 -2.25
C ASP A 44 9.87 0.62 -3.46
N LEU A 45 10.83 1.53 -3.66
CA LEU A 45 11.70 1.61 -4.82
C LEU A 45 13.16 1.53 -4.35
N PRO A 46 14.01 0.73 -5.00
CA PRO A 46 15.45 0.83 -4.83
C PRO A 46 15.94 2.25 -5.19
N PRO A 47 17.01 2.74 -4.55
CA PRO A 47 17.63 4.01 -4.91
C PRO A 47 17.93 4.09 -6.41
N GLY A 48 17.58 5.23 -7.04
CA GLY A 48 17.83 5.46 -8.47
C GLY A 48 16.79 4.88 -9.43
N LYS A 49 15.65 4.35 -8.93
CA LYS A 49 14.56 3.81 -9.77
C LYS A 49 13.28 4.66 -9.83
N GLY A 50 13.23 5.79 -9.10
CA GLY A 50 12.02 6.62 -9.01
C GLY A 50 11.85 7.65 -10.13
N HIS A 51 12.92 8.36 -10.51
CA HIS A 51 12.92 9.38 -11.55
C HIS A 51 14.29 9.40 -12.24
N THR A 52 14.31 9.66 -13.56
CA THR A 52 15.52 10.03 -14.33
C THR A 52 15.78 11.52 -14.26
#